data_AF-A0A8K0KHG6-F1
#
_entry.id   AF-A0A8K0KHG6-F1
#
_cell.length_a   1.000
_cell.length_b   1.000
_cell.length_c   1.000
_cell.angle_alpha   90.00
_cell.angle_beta   90.00
_cell.angle_gamma   90.00
#
_symmetry.space_group_name_H-M   'P 1'
#
loop_
_entity.id
_entity.type
_entity.pdbx_description
1 polymer ?
#
loop_
_entity_poly.entity_id
_entity_poly.type
_entity_poly.pdbx_seq_one_letter_code
_entity_poly.pdbx_strand_id
1 'polypeptide(L)'
;MTWLYITLAMFGKLAITAAYGAIYVFSAEQFPTVIRNVGIGASSMSARIGGILAPFINLLAEQWKPLPYLIFGAAALTGGLMILLLPETLNKRLPETIEDGENFGK
;
A
#
# COMPACT_ATOMS: atom_id res chain seq x y z
N MET A 1 -9.42 -14.24 26.63
CA MET A 1 -8.88 -12.99 26.05
C MET A 1 -7.98 -13.23 24.84
N THR A 2 -7.16 -14.29 24.79
CA THR A 2 -6.28 -14.60 23.64
C THR A 2 -7.00 -14.72 22.29
N TRP A 3 -8.20 -15.29 22.26
CA TRP A 3 -9.03 -15.40 21.05
C TRP A 3 -9.37 -14.05 20.42
N LEU A 4 -9.58 -13.00 21.21
CA LEU A 4 -9.83 -11.65 20.71
C LEU A 4 -8.59 -11.10 19.99
N TYR A 5 -7.41 -11.26 20.56
CA TYR A 5 -6.15 -10.82 19.94
C TYR A 5 -5.87 -11.56 18.63
N ILE A 6 -6.09 -12.88 18.60
CA ILE A 6 -5.86 -13.69 17.40
C ILE A 6 -6.84 -13.30 16.29
N THR A 7 -8.13 -13.15 16.62
CA THR A 7 -9.13 -12.75 15.61
C THR A 7 -8.83 -11.37 15.03
N LEU A 8 -8.47 -10.39 15.87
CA LEU A 8 -8.10 -9.05 15.40
C LEU A 8 -6.81 -9.08 14.55
N ALA A 9 -5.80 -9.87 14.95
CA ALA A 9 -4.57 -10.03 14.18
C ALA A 9 -4.81 -10.71 12.82
N MET A 10 -5.67 -11.74 12.78
CA MET A 10 -6.04 -12.41 11.54
C MET A 10 -6.84 -11.49 10.61
N PHE A 11 -7.74 -10.67 11.16
CA PHE A 11 -8.45 -9.66 10.38
C PHE A 11 -7.49 -8.66 9.76
N GLY A 12 -6.55 -8.12 10.55
CA GLY A 12 -5.51 -7.22 10.04
C GLY A 12 -4.64 -7.87 8.95
N LYS A 13 -4.26 -9.14 9.12
CA LYS A 13 -3.51 -9.91 8.12
C LYS A 13 -4.30 -10.09 6.81
N LEU A 14 -5.60 -10.39 6.91
CA LEU A 14 -6.48 -10.52 5.74
C LEU A 14 -6.59 -9.18 5.00
N ALA A 15 -6.84 -8.09 5.74
CA ALA A 15 -6.99 -6.75 5.18
C ALA A 15 -5.72 -6.29 4.44
N ILE A 16 -4.54 -6.45 5.04
CA ILE A 16 -3.28 -6.05 4.37
C ILE A 16 -2.98 -6.92 3.14
N THR A 17 -3.33 -8.21 3.18
CA THR A 17 -3.14 -9.11 2.03
C THR A 17 -4.03 -8.69 0.85
N ALA A 18 -5.30 -8.39 1.13
CA ALA A 18 -6.23 -7.89 0.13
C ALA A 18 -5.79 -6.53 -0.43
N ALA A 19 -5.39 -5.60 0.44
CA ALA A 19 -4.89 -4.29 0.05
C ALA A 19 -3.64 -4.37 -0.82
N TYR A 20 -2.69 -5.25 -0.48
CA TYR A 20 -1.49 -5.47 -1.29
C TYR A 20 -1.84 -5.97 -2.69
N GLY A 21 -2.75 -6.94 -2.82
CA GLY A 21 -3.23 -7.40 -4.12
C GLY A 21 -3.91 -6.29 -4.93
N ALA A 22 -4.79 -5.52 -4.30
CA ALA A 22 -5.51 -4.42 -4.94
C ALA A 22 -4.56 -3.32 -5.44
N ILE A 23 -3.54 -2.95 -4.66
CA ILE A 23 -2.55 -1.94 -5.05
C ILE A 23 -1.80 -2.34 -6.32
N TYR A 24 -1.48 -3.62 -6.52
CA TYR A 24 -0.81 -4.06 -7.75
C TYR A 24 -1.70 -3.92 -8.98
N VAL A 25 -2.98 -4.28 -8.87
CA VAL A 25 -3.96 -4.11 -9.95
C VAL A 25 -4.15 -2.63 -10.25
N PHE A 26 -4.40 -1.83 -9.21
CA PHE A 26 -4.60 -0.39 -9.33
C PHE A 26 -3.40 0.32 -9.95
N SER A 27 -2.17 -0.03 -9.52
CA SER A 27 -0.95 0.51 -10.11
C SER A 27 -0.83 0.14 -11.60
N ALA A 28 -1.21 -1.09 -11.98
CA ALA A 28 -1.19 -1.51 -13.37
C ALA A 28 -2.23 -0.75 -14.22
N GLU A 29 -3.39 -0.43 -13.67
CA GLU A 29 -4.44 0.32 -14.37
C GLU A 29 -4.10 1.81 -14.51
N GLN A 30 -3.42 2.38 -13.52
CA GLN A 30 -3.09 3.80 -13.50
C GLN A 30 -1.85 4.15 -14.33
N PHE A 31 -0.82 3.31 -14.33
CA PHE A 31 0.40 3.59 -15.09
C PHE A 31 0.24 3.27 -16.59
N PRO A 32 0.68 4.18 -17.49
CA PRO A 32 0.61 3.95 -18.93
C PRO A 32 1.50 2.78 -19.34
N THR A 33 1.01 2.02 -20.31
CA THR A 33 1.62 0.72 -20.69
C THR A 33 3.12 0.83 -21.02
N VAL A 34 3.55 1.96 -21.62
CA VAL A 34 4.97 2.22 -21.97
C VAL A 34 5.91 2.24 -20.75
N ILE A 35 5.43 2.73 -19.60
CA ILE A 35 6.25 2.90 -18.38
C ILE A 35 5.74 2.09 -17.19
N ARG A 36 4.66 1.32 -17.36
CA ARG A 36 4.01 0.56 -16.29
C ARG A 36 4.98 -0.30 -15.49
N ASN A 37 5.83 -1.06 -16.17
CA ASN A 37 6.81 -1.93 -15.52
C ASN A 37 7.83 -1.14 -14.69
N VAL A 38 8.24 0.04 -15.16
CA VAL A 38 9.16 0.93 -14.43
C VAL A 38 8.46 1.54 -13.22
N GLY A 39 7.21 2.00 -13.37
CA GLY A 39 6.40 2.55 -12.29
C GLY A 39 6.15 1.54 -11.15
N ILE A 40 5.74 0.32 -11.50
CA ILE A 40 5.55 -0.78 -10.53
C ILE A 40 6.89 -1.20 -9.90
N GLY A 41 7.98 -1.19 -10.67
CA GLY A 41 9.33 -1.46 -10.16
C GLY A 41 9.77 -0.45 -9.12
N ALA A 42 9.58 0.85 -9.41
CA ALA A 42 9.88 1.94 -8.49
C ALA A 42 9.02 1.87 -7.22
N SER A 43 7.71 1.64 -7.35
CA SER A 43 6.83 1.49 -6.18
C SER A 43 7.22 0.29 -5.31
N SER A 44 7.61 -0.83 -5.94
CA SER A 44 8.12 -2.01 -5.24
C SER A 44 9.42 -1.70 -4.48
N MET A 45 10.34 -0.92 -5.07
CA MET A 45 11.55 -0.47 -4.38
C MET A 45 11.21 0.39 -3.16
N SER A 46 10.27 1.32 -3.27
CA SER A 46 9.77 2.11 -2.13
C SER A 46 9.17 1.22 -1.04
N ALA A 47 8.38 0.21 -1.39
CA ALA A 47 7.82 -0.74 -0.43
C ALA A 47 8.93 -1.55 0.31
N ARG A 48 10.03 -1.86 -0.36
CA ARG A 48 11.18 -2.55 0.26
C ARG A 48 11.85 -1.73 1.35
N ILE A 49 11.88 -0.40 1.23
CA ILE A 49 12.38 0.48 2.30
C ILE A 49 11.56 0.26 3.59
N GLY A 50 10.24 0.17 3.48
CA GLY A 50 9.37 -0.17 4.62
C GLY A 50 9.70 -1.53 5.23
N GLY A 51 9.97 -2.54 4.38
CA GLY A 51 10.40 -3.87 4.83
C GLY A 51 11.75 -3.86 5.56
N ILE A 52 12.70 -3.04 5.12
CA ILE A 52 14.01 -2.85 5.78
C ILE A 52 13.83 -2.18 7.14
N LEU A 53 12.92 -1.20 7.26
CA LEU A 53 12.65 -0.48 8.51
C LEU A 53 11.84 -1.29 9.52
N ALA A 54 11.01 -2.23 9.06
CA ALA A 54 10.11 -3.01 9.90
C ALA A 54 10.76 -3.74 11.11
N PRO A 55 11.93 -4.42 10.99
CA PRO A 55 12.59 -5.02 12.15
C PRO A 55 13.07 -3.96 13.15
N PHE A 56 13.58 -2.81 12.68
CA PHE A 56 14.00 -1.73 13.57
C PHE A 56 12.83 -1.14 14.35
N ILE A 57 11.67 -0.96 13.70
CA ILE A 57 10.44 -0.53 14.37
C ILE A 57 9.99 -1.57 15.41
N ASN A 58 10.18 -2.87 15.17
CA ASN A 58 9.87 -3.89 16.16
C ASN A 58 10.84 -3.88 17.35
N LEU A 59 12.11 -3.52 17.18
CA LEU A 59 13.05 -3.38 18.30
C LEU A 59 12.59 -2.30 19.29
N LEU A 60 11.89 -1.26 18.83
CA LEU A 60 11.29 -0.24 19.71
C LEU A 60 10.23 -0.79 20.69
N ALA A 61 9.76 -2.03 20.48
CA ALA A 61 8.86 -2.71 21.40
C ALA A 61 9.50 -2.98 22.78
N GLU A 62 10.84 -3.05 22.84
CA GLU A 62 11.58 -3.28 24.08
C GLU A 62 11.42 -2.12 25.05
N GLN A 63 11.33 -0.88 24.54
CA GLN A 63 11.09 0.31 25.33
C GLN A 63 9.59 0.50 25.60
N TRP A 64 8.75 0.35 24.58
CA TRP A 64 7.30 0.48 24.72
C TRP A 64 6.54 -0.47 23.79
N LYS A 65 5.99 -1.54 24.37
CA LYS A 65 5.26 -2.62 23.65
C LYS A 65 4.23 -2.16 22.62
N PRO A 66 3.38 -1.13 22.84
CA PRO A 66 2.38 -0.71 21.85
C PRO A 66 2.95 0.17 20.72
N LEU A 67 4.19 0.69 20.84
CA LEU A 67 4.77 1.66 19.92
C LEU A 67 4.87 1.17 18.46
N PRO A 68 5.34 -0.06 18.16
CA PRO A 68 5.40 -0.56 16.79
C PRO A 68 4.01 -0.59 16.14
N TYR A 69 3.00 -1.02 16.89
CA TYR A 69 1.62 -1.10 16.38
C TYR A 69 1.06 0.28 16.03
N LEU A 70 1.37 1.31 16.82
CA LEU A 70 0.98 2.68 16.52
C LEU A 70 1.67 3.20 15.26
N ILE A 71 2.96 2.91 15.08
CA ILE A 71 3.73 3.34 13.90
C ILE A 71 3.19 2.68 12.63
N PHE A 72 3.05 1.34 12.62
CA PHE A 72 2.50 0.63 11.48
C PHE A 72 1.05 1.00 11.19
N GLY A 73 0.23 1.17 12.25
CA GLY A 73 -1.15 1.60 12.13
C GLY A 73 -1.28 3.01 11.54
N ALA A 74 -0.49 3.96 12.02
CA ALA A 74 -0.46 5.32 11.49
C ALA A 74 -0.02 5.34 10.03
N ALA A 75 1.04 4.61 9.66
CA ALA A 75 1.50 4.50 8.28
C ALA A 75 0.45 3.89 7.35
N ALA A 76 -0.27 2.85 7.81
CA ALA A 76 -1.36 2.24 7.05
C ALA A 76 -2.53 3.20 6.86
N LEU A 77 -2.91 3.96 7.90
CA LEU A 77 -3.96 4.98 7.82
C LEU A 77 -3.59 6.11 6.87
N THR A 78 -2.36 6.63 6.94
CA THR A 78 -1.92 7.69 6.03
C THR A 78 -1.90 7.21 4.59
N GLY A 79 -1.41 5.99 4.33
CA GLY A 79 -1.43 5.40 3.00
C GLY A 79 -2.86 5.18 2.48
N GLY A 80 -3.75 4.69 3.34
CA GLY A 80 -5.16 4.52 3.00
C GLY A 80 -5.91 5.83 2.78
N LEU A 81 -5.52 6.92 3.45
CA LEU A 81 -6.09 8.26 3.18
C LEU A 81 -5.55 8.84 1.88
N MET A 82 -4.27 8.64 1.59
CA MET A 82 -3.66 9.12 0.34
C MET A 82 -4.26 8.46 -0.89
N ILE A 83 -4.66 7.18 -0.82
CA ILE A 83 -5.28 6.50 -1.98
C ILE A 83 -6.62 7.13 -2.39
N LEU A 84 -7.33 7.80 -1.46
CA LEU A 84 -8.59 8.48 -1.76
C LEU A 84 -8.39 9.70 -2.68
N LEU A 85 -7.16 10.20 -2.80
CA LEU A 85 -6.80 11.27 -3.72
C LEU A 85 -6.53 10.77 -5.13
N LEU A 86 -6.38 9.45 -5.32
CA LEU A 86 -6.13 8.87 -6.64
C LEU A 86 -7.46 8.70 -7.40
N PRO A 87 -7.45 8.87 -8.72
CA PRO A 87 -8.64 8.73 -9.55
C PRO A 87 -9.12 7.27 -9.61
N GLU A 88 -10.44 7.09 -9.72
CA GLU A 88 -11.05 5.77 -9.92
C GLU A 88 -10.67 5.17 -11.28
N THR A 89 -10.30 3.88 -11.27
CA THR A 89 -9.88 3.12 -12.46
C THR A 89 -11.00 2.29 -13.06
N LEU A 90 -12.07 2.02 -12.30
CA LEU A 90 -13.19 1.20 -12.76
C LEU A 90 -13.86 1.76 -14.03
N ASN A 91 -14.05 0.90 -15.04
CA ASN A 91 -14.64 1.23 -16.34
C ASN A 91 -13.88 2.30 -17.14
N LYS A 92 -12.61 2.58 -16.82
CA LYS A 92 -11.74 3.43 -17.64
C LYS A 92 -10.91 2.59 -18.59
N ARG A 93 -10.62 3.13 -19.78
CA ARG A 93 -9.67 2.50 -20.71
C ARG A 93 -8.27 2.65 -20.13
N LEU A 94 -7.47 1.59 -20.20
CA LEU A 94 -6.09 1.65 -19.73
C LEU A 94 -5.29 2.69 -20.54
N PRO A 95 -4.48 3.53 -19.88
CA PRO A 95 -3.63 4.48 -20.56
C PRO A 95 -2.56 3.73 -21.38
N GLU A 96 -2.51 4.02 -22.68
CA GLU A 96 -1.55 3.41 -23.59
C GLU A 96 -0.33 4.32 -23.76
N THR A 97 -0.55 5.64 -23.83
CA THR A 97 0.50 6.65 -23.99
C THR A 97 0.75 7.45 -22.72
N ILE A 98 1.87 8.18 -22.66
CA ILE A 98 2.19 9.06 -21.53
C ILE A 98 1.14 10.17 -21.39
N GLU A 99 0.67 10.72 -22.52
CA GLU A 99 -0.36 11.76 -22.55
C GLU A 99 -1.71 11.25 -21.99
N ASP A 100 -2.08 9.99 -22.27
CA ASP A 100 -3.26 9.36 -21.66
C ASP A 100 -3.13 9.26 -20.14
N GLY A 101 -1.92 8.97 -19.65
CA GLY A 101 -1.61 8.90 -18.22
C GLY A 101 -1.66 10.27 -17.53
N GLU A 102 -1.16 11.32 -18.17
CA GLU A 102 -1.19 12.69 -17.63
C GLU A 102 -2.60 13.29 -17.56
N ASN A 103 -3.50 12.82 -18.42
CA ASN A 103 -4.91 13.21 -18.43
C ASN A 103 -5.79 12.26 -17.60
N PHE A 104 -5.21 11.21 -17.04
CA PHE A 104 -5.94 10.23 -16.22
C PHE A 104 -6.32 10.84 -14.87
N GLY A 105 -7.62 11.07 -14.67
CA GLY A 105 -8.15 11.60 -13.40
C GLY A 105 -8.25 13.12 -13.28
N LYS A 106 -8.01 13.87 -14.35
CA LYS A 106 -8.43 15.28 -14.46
C LYS A 106 -9.94 15.41 -14.63
#